data_AF-A0A8W8MJV9-F1
#
_entry.id   AF-A0A8W8MJV9-F1
#
_cell.length_a   1.000
_cell.length_b   1.000
_cell.length_c   1.000
_cell.angle_alpha   90.00
_cell.angle_beta   90.00
_cell.angle_gamma   90.00
#
_symmetry.space_group_name_H-M   'P 1'
#
loop_
_entity.id
_entity.type
_entity.pdbx_description
1 polymer ?
#
loop_
_entity_poly.entity_id
_entity_poly.type
_entity_poly.pdbx_seq_one_letter_code
_entity_poly.pdbx_strand_id
1 'polypeptide(L)'
;MAAYSRGKIAKQRISPKREAEFMCPSGLDCDALKVELINRRIGYGVFATQNFPKGSFLVEYVGERIVPKEAEEREKKRKIKHTS
;
A
#
# COMPACT_ATOMS: atom_id res chain seq x y z
N MET A 1 -38.74 34.14 6.87
CA MET A 1 -37.55 33.50 7.51
C MET A 1 -37.16 32.30 6.65
N ALA A 2 -36.07 32.39 5.89
CA ALA A 2 -35.59 31.29 5.06
C ALA A 2 -34.67 30.37 5.90
N ALA A 3 -35.07 29.11 6.08
CA ALA A 3 -34.24 28.10 6.72
C ALA A 3 -33.17 27.65 5.72
N TYR A 4 -31.93 28.11 5.90
CA TYR A 4 -30.78 27.60 5.16
C TYR A 4 -30.56 26.14 5.55
N SER A 5 -30.75 25.22 4.60
CA SER A 5 -30.42 23.81 4.79
C SER A 5 -28.93 23.68 5.08
N ARG A 6 -28.58 23.17 6.27
CA ARG A 6 -27.20 22.77 6.59
C ARG A 6 -26.84 21.58 5.69
N GLY A 7 -26.26 21.87 4.53
CA GLY A 7 -25.67 20.86 3.66
C GLY A 7 -24.71 19.99 4.48
N LYS A 8 -24.78 18.67 4.29
CA LYS A 8 -23.83 17.73 4.90
C LYS A 8 -22.42 18.18 4.50
N ILE A 9 -21.57 18.51 5.47
CA ILE A 9 -20.15 18.77 5.22
C ILE A 9 -19.57 17.47 4.67
N ALA A 10 -19.44 17.37 3.35
CA ALA A 10 -18.72 16.28 2.73
C ALA A 10 -17.27 16.41 3.25
N LYS A 11 -16.82 15.45 4.07
CA LYS A 11 -15.39 15.33 4.40
C LYS A 11 -14.64 15.39 3.08
N GLN A 12 -13.89 16.46 2.85
CA GLN A 12 -13.04 16.57 1.67
C GLN A 12 -12.15 15.33 1.64
N ARG A 13 -12.30 14.50 0.60
CA ARG A 13 -11.40 13.37 0.40
C ARG A 13 -10.00 13.93 0.22
N ILE A 14 -9.09 13.52 1.10
CA ILE A 14 -7.67 13.76 0.91
C ILE A 14 -7.29 13.06 -0.40
N SER A 15 -6.50 13.74 -1.24
CA SER A 15 -6.06 13.13 -2.49
C SER A 15 -5.11 11.97 -2.18
N PRO A 16 -5.12 10.90 -2.99
CA PRO A 16 -4.22 9.75 -2.78
C PRO A 16 -2.75 10.15 -2.71
N LYS A 17 -2.37 11.16 -3.50
CA LYS A 17 -1.02 11.73 -3.48
C LYS A 17 -0.67 12.36 -2.13
N ARG A 18 -1.59 13.15 -1.57
CA ARG A 18 -1.38 13.81 -0.27
C ARG A 18 -1.37 12.81 0.89
N GLU A 19 -2.15 11.74 0.77
CA GLU A 19 -2.11 10.62 1.70
C GLU A 19 -0.76 9.88 1.63
N ALA A 20 -0.26 9.59 0.42
CA ALA A 20 1.07 9.01 0.23
C ALA A 20 2.20 9.89 0.79
N GLU A 21 2.16 11.20 0.52
CA GLU A 21 3.15 12.17 1.04
C GLU A 21 3.20 12.21 2.57
N PHE A 22 2.11 11.85 3.25
CA PHE A 22 2.05 11.75 4.71
C PHE A 22 2.46 10.37 5.23
N MET A 23 1.92 9.31 4.61
CA MET A 23 2.09 7.94 5.10
C MET A 23 3.49 7.40 4.83
N CYS A 24 4.05 7.60 3.64
CA CYS A 24 5.37 7.07 3.28
C CYS A 24 6.48 7.51 4.27
N PRO A 25 6.61 8.81 4.62
CA PRO A 25 7.62 9.23 5.59
C PRO A 25 7.34 8.77 7.02
N SER A 26 6.08 8.49 7.37
CA SER A 26 5.70 8.04 8.70
C SER A 26 6.12 6.59 8.99
N GLY A 27 6.37 5.79 7.94
CA GLY A 27 6.66 4.36 8.08
C GLY A 27 5.50 3.55 8.63
N LEU A 28 4.27 4.10 8.60
CA LEU A 28 3.06 3.45 9.07
C LEU A 28 2.28 2.85 7.90
N ASP A 29 1.78 1.64 8.11
CA ASP A 29 0.84 1.00 7.20
C ASP A 29 -0.60 1.41 7.53
N CYS A 30 -1.48 1.28 6.53
CA CYS A 30 -2.91 1.48 6.73
C CYS A 30 -3.49 0.34 7.57
N ASP A 31 -4.14 0.65 8.71
CA ASP A 31 -4.83 -0.32 9.58
C ASP A 31 -5.91 -1.15 8.85
N ALA A 32 -6.32 -0.71 7.66
CA ALA A 32 -7.29 -1.38 6.84
C ALA A 32 -6.73 -2.54 5.99
N LEU A 33 -5.47 -2.92 6.22
CA LEU A 33 -4.79 -4.03 5.57
C LEU A 33 -4.31 -5.03 6.65
N LYS A 34 -4.53 -6.33 6.40
CA LYS A 34 -4.04 -7.40 7.27
C LYS A 34 -3.32 -8.47 6.47
N VAL A 35 -2.31 -9.09 7.07
CA VAL A 35 -1.59 -10.21 6.46
C VAL A 35 -2.21 -11.53 6.91
N GLU A 36 -2.62 -12.37 5.97
CA GLU A 36 -3.17 -13.69 6.25
C GLU A 36 -2.60 -14.75 5.30
N LEU A 37 -2.56 -16.01 5.74
CA LEU A 37 -2.13 -17.12 4.90
C LEU A 37 -3.22 -17.40 3.86
N ILE A 38 -2.88 -17.32 2.56
CA ILE A 38 -3.80 -17.69 1.48
C ILE A 38 -3.92 -19.21 1.43
N ASN A 39 -2.79 -19.90 1.25
CA ASN A 39 -2.65 -21.35 1.33
C ASN A 39 -1.16 -21.75 1.27
N ARG A 40 -0.87 -23.05 1.43
CA ARG A 40 0.51 -23.58 1.41
C ARG A 40 1.26 -23.40 0.08
N ARG A 41 0.55 -23.22 -1.03
CA ARG A 41 1.16 -23.07 -2.36
C ARG A 41 1.54 -21.62 -2.65
N ILE A 42 0.70 -20.66 -2.24
CA ILE A 42 0.88 -19.23 -2.52
C ILE A 42 1.64 -18.52 -1.38
N GLY A 43 1.45 -18.99 -0.14
CA GLY A 43 1.96 -18.32 1.05
C GLY A 43 0.99 -17.26 1.57
N TYR A 44 1.54 -16.18 2.13
CA TYR A 44 0.79 -15.09 2.73
C TYR A 44 0.37 -14.04 1.70
N GLY A 45 -0.76 -13.40 1.96
CA GLY A 45 -1.28 -12.28 1.19
C GLY A 45 -1.72 -11.15 2.11
N VAL A 46 -1.92 -9.97 1.50
CA VAL A 46 -2.48 -8.80 2.17
C VAL A 46 -3.96 -8.69 1.79
N PHE A 47 -4.82 -8.60 2.79
CA PHE A 47 -6.27 -8.53 2.66
C PHE A 47 -6.79 -7.20 3.17
N ALA A 48 -7.73 -6.61 2.45
CA ALA A 48 -8.44 -5.44 2.91
C ALA A 48 -9.45 -5.82 4.00
N THR A 49 -9.48 -5.07 5.10
CA THR A 49 -10.51 -5.21 6.15
C THR A 49 -11.69 -4.26 5.95
N GLN A 50 -11.56 -3.31 5.01
CA GLN A 50 -12.61 -2.37 4.62
C GLN A 50 -12.61 -2.12 3.11
N ASN A 51 -13.67 -1.50 2.59
CA ASN A 51 -13.75 -1.11 1.18
C ASN A 51 -12.86 0.10 0.88
N PHE A 52 -12.00 -0.04 -0.13
CA PHE A 52 -11.23 1.07 -0.69
C PHE A 52 -11.92 1.60 -1.94
N PRO A 53 -12.30 2.88 -1.98
CA PRO A 53 -12.79 3.47 -3.22
C PRO A 53 -11.69 3.48 -4.30
N LYS A 54 -12.08 3.45 -5.58
CA LYS A 54 -11.14 3.51 -6.70
C LYS A 54 -10.20 4.72 -6.58
N GLY A 55 -8.91 4.46 -6.79
CA GLY A 55 -7.86 5.47 -6.75
C GLY A 55 -7.31 5.77 -5.36
N SER A 56 -7.80 5.14 -4.30
CA SER A 56 -7.26 5.36 -2.94
C SER A 56 -5.80 4.92 -2.85
N PHE A 57 -5.02 5.60 -2.01
CA PHE A 57 -3.71 5.10 -1.61
C PHE A 57 -3.93 3.88 -0.68
N LEU A 58 -3.10 2.85 -0.85
CA LEU A 58 -3.21 1.62 -0.07
C LEU A 58 -2.03 1.50 0.91
N VAL A 59 -0.83 1.35 0.37
CA VAL A 59 0.41 1.18 1.11
C VAL A 59 1.59 1.53 0.22
N GLU A 60 2.73 1.88 0.82
CA GLU A 60 4.00 2.02 0.12
C GLU A 60 4.61 0.64 -0.17
N TYR A 61 5.13 0.46 -1.39
CA TYR A 61 6.02 -0.68 -1.64
C TYR A 61 7.43 -0.34 -1.15
N VAL A 62 7.67 -0.60 0.14
CA VAL A 62 8.95 -0.28 0.79
C VAL A 62 10.05 -1.19 0.24
N GLY A 63 11.15 -0.57 -0.19
CA GLY A 63 12.31 -1.27 -0.70
C GLY A 63 13.42 -0.30 -1.07
N GLU A 64 14.52 -0.84 -1.58
CA GLU A 64 15.65 -0.05 -2.03
C GLU A 64 15.50 0.29 -3.50
N ARG A 65 15.57 1.59 -3.83
CA ARG A 65 15.70 2.03 -5.21
C ARG A 65 17.13 1.80 -5.68
N ILE A 66 17.32 0.72 -6.42
CA ILE A 66 18.63 0.28 -6.92
C ILE A 66 18.79 0.54 -8.41
N VAL A 67 20.05 0.53 -8.86
CA VAL A 67 20.39 0.63 -10.29
C VAL A 67 20.24 -0.73 -10.99
N PRO A 68 20.03 -0.77 -12.32
CA PRO A 68 19.80 -2.04 -13.04
C PRO A 68 20.90 -3.09 -12.83
N LYS A 69 22.18 -2.67 -12.85
CA LYS A 69 23.32 -3.58 -12.61
C LYS A 69 23.23 -4.29 -11.27
N GLU A 70 22.87 -3.56 -10.22
CA GLU A 70 22.72 -4.11 -8.87
C GLU A 70 21.52 -5.08 -8.80
N ALA A 71 20.42 -4.76 -9.47
CA ALA A 71 19.28 -5.67 -9.58
C ALA A 71 19.69 -7.01 -10.21
N GLU A 72 20.46 -7.00 -11.30
CA GLU A 72 20.96 -8.22 -11.95
C GLU A 72 21.89 -9.04 -11.04
N GLU A 73 22.76 -8.39 -10.28
CA GLU A 73 23.66 -9.05 -9.33
C GLU A 73 22.88 -9.71 -8.18
N ARG A 74 21.87 -9.02 -7.64
CA ARG A 74 20.98 -9.57 -6.59
C ARG A 74 20.15 -10.74 -7.11
N GLU A 75 19.63 -10.65 -8.33
CA GLU A 75 18.88 -11.72 -9.02
C GLU A 75 19.74 -12.99 -9.20
N LYS A 76 20.99 -12.85 -9.66
CA LYS A 76 21.92 -13.98 -9.82
C LYS A 76 22.16 -14.71 -8.50
N LYS A 77 22.41 -13.96 -7.41
CA LYS A 77 22.60 -14.55 -6.06
C LYS A 77 21.36 -15.28 -5.56
N ARG A 78 20.15 -14.77 -5.84
CA ARG A 78 18.88 -15.42 -5.45
C ARG A 78 18.66 -16.75 -6.15
N LYS A 79 18.97 -16.83 -7.46
CA LYS A 79 18.83 -18.06 -8.26
C LYS A 79 19.72 -19.18 -7.74
N ILE A 80 20.97 -18.87 -7.41
CA ILE A 80 21.93 -19.85 -6.85
C ILE A 80 21.39 -20.45 -5.54
N LYS A 81 20.82 -19.62 -4.66
CA LYS A 81 20.26 -20.09 -3.38
C LYS A 81 19.03 -20.99 -3.51
N HIS A 82 18.26 -20.90 -4.59
CA HIS A 82 17.05 -21.73 -4.79
C HIS A 82 17.32 -23.03 -5.54
N THR A 83 18.51 -23.19 -6.13
CA THR A 83 18.95 -24.41 -6.81
C THR A 83 19.91 -25.26 -5.98
N SER A 84 20.31 -24.79 -4.81
CA SER A 84 21.18 -25.49 -3.84
C SER A 84 20.33 -26.13 -2.76
#